data_AF-A0A1I0EPK1-F1
#
_entry.id   AF-A0A1I0EPK1-F1
#
_cell.length_a   1.000
_cell.length_b   1.000
_cell.length_c   1.000
_cell.angle_alpha   90.00
_cell.angle_beta   90.00
_cell.angle_gamma   90.00
#
_symmetry.space_group_name_H-M   'P 1'
#
loop_
_entity.id
_entity.type
_entity.pdbx_description
1 polymer ?
#
loop_
_entity_poly.entity_id
_entity_poly.type
_entity_poly.pdbx_seq_one_letter_code
_entity_poly.pdbx_strand_id
1 'polypeptide(L)'
;MDLLKEKQISSITVKELCELADINRSTFYAHYADHFDLLTQIEDELIDDMNQYLSAYNFEKEEEAVQMVEKLLEYFATKQDECKTLLQKDGDSSFQKKVTDVAHRFIMKNWMEVNLLDRNISEYLSAFIVTGSIQMMKMWLYNGMDKSPKEMAELINNFINKGLFGLK
;
A
#
# COMPACT_ATOMS: atom_id res chain seq x y z
N MET A 1 -11.99 -4.17 10.95
CA MET A 1 -11.18 -5.13 10.17
C MET A 1 -11.69 -6.56 10.29
N ASP A 2 -11.99 -7.04 11.50
CA ASP A 2 -12.40 -8.44 11.68
C ASP A 2 -13.60 -8.86 10.83
N LEU A 3 -14.64 -8.01 10.73
CA LEU A 3 -15.78 -8.29 9.84
C LEU A 3 -15.41 -8.38 8.35
N LEU A 4 -14.39 -7.64 7.90
CA LEU A 4 -13.93 -7.67 6.50
C LEU A 4 -13.10 -8.92 6.18
N LYS A 5 -12.56 -9.61 7.18
CA LYS A 5 -11.92 -10.91 7.02
C LYS A 5 -12.96 -12.00 6.71
N GLU A 6 -14.19 -11.82 7.19
CA GLU A 6 -15.26 -12.82 7.10
C GLU A 6 -16.26 -12.56 5.95
N LYS A 7 -16.48 -11.29 5.59
CA LYS A 7 -17.49 -10.92 4.57
C LYS A 7 -17.18 -9.60 3.87
N GLN A 8 -17.78 -9.42 2.70
CA GLN A 8 -17.65 -8.20 1.91
C GLN A 8 -18.23 -6.98 2.65
N ILE A 9 -17.67 -5.80 2.40
CA ILE A 9 -18.09 -4.53 3.02
C ILE A 9 -19.59 -4.28 2.85
N SER A 10 -20.17 -4.57 1.68
CA SER A 10 -21.60 -4.39 1.38
C SER A 10 -22.54 -5.22 2.25
N SER A 11 -22.03 -6.27 2.89
CA SER A 11 -22.76 -7.17 3.78
C SER A 11 -22.53 -6.84 5.27
N ILE A 12 -21.70 -5.84 5.58
CA ILE A 12 -21.46 -5.35 6.94
C ILE A 12 -22.53 -4.31 7.28
N THR A 13 -23.15 -4.44 8.45
CA THR A 13 -24.11 -3.44 8.93
C THR A 13 -23.51 -2.57 10.04
N VAL A 14 -24.00 -1.34 10.16
CA VAL A 14 -23.66 -0.46 11.31
C VAL A 14 -24.01 -1.12 12.64
N LYS A 15 -25.06 -1.95 12.67
CA LYS A 15 -25.43 -2.73 13.86
C LYS A 15 -24.28 -3.64 14.31
N GLU A 16 -23.75 -4.44 13.40
CA GLU A 16 -22.66 -5.38 13.72
C GLU A 16 -21.38 -4.66 14.08
N LEU A 17 -21.09 -3.52 13.44
CA LEU A 17 -19.95 -2.68 13.80
C LEU A 17 -20.08 -2.16 15.23
N CYS A 18 -21.24 -1.62 15.59
CA CYS A 18 -21.52 -1.14 16.94
C CYS A 18 -21.46 -2.26 17.99
N GLU A 19 -22.01 -3.43 17.68
CA GLU A 19 -21.99 -4.60 18.57
C GLU A 19 -20.56 -5.11 18.80
N LEU A 20 -19.74 -5.18 17.74
CA LEU A 20 -18.36 -5.63 17.85
C LEU A 20 -17.47 -4.63 18.61
N ALA A 21 -17.69 -3.33 18.38
CA ALA A 21 -16.89 -2.26 19.00
C ALA A 21 -17.39 -1.82 20.38
N ASP A 22 -18.49 -2.40 20.89
CA ASP A 22 -19.15 -2.03 22.15
C ASP A 22 -19.49 -0.53 22.25
N ILE A 23 -20.12 0.00 21.19
CA ILE A 23 -20.56 1.41 21.12
C ILE A 23 -22.03 1.56 20.74
N ASN A 24 -22.62 2.69 21.12
CA ASN A 24 -23.96 3.07 20.67
C ASN A 24 -23.95 3.54 19.21
N ARG A 25 -25.05 3.31 18.49
CA ARG A 25 -25.23 3.81 17.12
C ARG A 25 -25.13 5.33 17.01
N SER A 26 -25.59 6.07 18.03
CA SER A 26 -25.45 7.53 18.07
C SER A 26 -23.99 7.96 18.08
N THR A 27 -23.13 7.21 18.76
CA THR A 27 -21.67 7.45 18.76
C THR A 27 -21.08 7.16 17.39
N PHE A 28 -21.47 6.05 16.76
CA PHE A 28 -21.03 5.74 15.39
C PHE A 28 -21.38 6.87 14.41
N TYR A 29 -22.66 7.27 14.37
CA TYR A 29 -23.15 8.29 13.44
C TYR A 29 -22.66 9.71 13.75
N ALA A 30 -22.04 9.94 14.90
CA ALA A 30 -21.35 11.20 15.18
C ALA A 30 -20.03 11.34 14.41
N HIS A 31 -19.44 10.23 13.95
CA HIS A 31 -18.14 10.19 13.27
C HIS A 31 -18.25 9.69 11.82
N TYR A 32 -19.21 8.81 11.52
CA TYR A 32 -19.31 8.14 10.23
C TYR A 32 -20.74 8.13 9.71
N ALA A 33 -20.92 8.44 8.42
CA ALA A 33 -22.23 8.38 7.78
C ALA A 33 -22.75 6.95 7.66
N ASP A 34 -21.88 6.00 7.31
CA ASP A 34 -22.18 4.57 7.21
C ASP A 34 -20.89 3.73 7.28
N HIS A 35 -20.99 2.43 6.96
CA HIS A 35 -19.88 1.49 6.98
C HIS A 35 -18.89 1.70 5.81
N PHE A 36 -19.32 2.27 4.68
CA PHE A 36 -18.43 2.62 3.57
C PHE A 36 -17.62 3.87 3.89
N ASP A 37 -18.23 4.87 4.53
CA ASP A 37 -17.53 6.06 5.01
C ASP A 37 -16.44 5.70 6.03
N LEU A 38 -16.77 4.85 7.02
CA LEU A 38 -15.77 4.32 7.95
C LEU A 38 -14.62 3.62 7.22
N LEU A 39 -14.90 2.75 6.26
CA LEU A 39 -13.85 2.07 5.49
C LEU A 39 -12.99 3.09 4.73
N THR A 40 -13.62 4.08 4.09
CA THR A 40 -12.91 5.11 3.32
C THR A 40 -11.96 5.91 4.21
N GLN A 41 -12.40 6.31 5.40
CA GLN A 41 -11.55 7.04 6.36
C GLN A 41 -10.36 6.19 6.83
N ILE A 42 -10.56 4.89 7.08
CA ILE A 42 -9.46 3.98 7.43
C ILE A 42 -8.46 3.86 6.26
N GLU A 43 -8.96 3.71 5.03
CA GLU A 43 -8.10 3.67 3.85
C GLU A 43 -7.31 4.97 3.67
N ASP A 44 -7.95 6.12 3.86
CA ASP A 44 -7.32 7.43 3.70
C ASP A 44 -6.24 7.67 4.76
N GLU A 45 -6.47 7.25 6.01
CA GLU A 45 -5.45 7.28 7.07
C GLU A 45 -4.19 6.49 6.68
N LEU A 46 -4.36 5.27 6.16
CA LEU A 46 -3.23 4.46 5.69
C LEU A 46 -2.50 5.10 4.50
N ILE A 47 -3.24 5.77 3.62
CA ILE A 47 -2.67 6.46 2.44
C ILE A 47 -1.92 7.74 2.86
N ASP A 48 -2.43 8.47 3.85
CA ASP A 48 -1.79 9.66 4.39
C ASP A 48 -0.47 9.31 5.08
N ASP A 49 -0.44 8.24 5.87
CA ASP A 49 0.79 7.70 6.45
C ASP A 49 1.80 7.36 5.32
N MET A 50 1.35 6.66 4.27
CA MET A 50 2.19 6.32 3.12
C MET A 50 2.75 7.56 2.42
N ASN A 51 1.93 8.59 2.19
CA ASN A 51 2.37 9.86 1.61
C ASN A 51 3.40 10.57 2.49
N GLN A 52 3.22 10.53 3.82
CA GLN A 52 4.16 11.12 4.75
C GLN A 52 5.53 10.47 4.63
N TYR A 53 5.60 9.13 4.60
CA TYR A 53 6.84 8.41 4.35
C TYR A 53 7.44 8.79 3.01
N LEU A 54 6.69 8.77 1.91
CA LEU A 54 7.19 9.13 0.58
C LEU A 54 7.72 10.57 0.51
N SER A 55 7.11 11.52 1.23
CA SER A 55 7.52 12.92 1.23
C SER A 55 8.81 13.21 2.01
N ALA A 56 9.20 12.29 2.90
CA ALA A 56 10.34 12.47 3.79
C ALA A 56 11.70 12.11 3.15
N TYR A 57 11.72 11.52 1.96
CA TYR A 57 12.92 11.02 1.29
C TYR A 57 13.20 11.75 -0.02
N ASN A 58 14.49 11.98 -0.30
CA ASN A 58 14.96 12.47 -1.59
C ASN A 58 15.46 11.29 -2.43
N PHE A 59 15.15 11.26 -3.73
CA PHE A 59 15.36 10.09 -4.60
C PHE A 59 16.68 10.12 -5.39
N GLU A 60 17.49 11.16 -5.21
CA GLU A 60 18.74 11.34 -5.96
C GLU A 60 19.84 10.33 -5.57
N LYS A 61 19.68 9.59 -4.46
CA LYS A 61 20.64 8.57 -4.01
C LYS A 61 19.97 7.20 -3.84
N GLU A 62 20.58 6.15 -4.42
CA GLU A 62 20.11 4.76 -4.32
C GLU A 62 19.90 4.30 -2.87
N GLU A 63 20.79 4.73 -1.96
CA GLU A 63 20.69 4.41 -0.53
C GLU A 63 19.46 5.05 0.14
N GLU A 64 19.02 6.23 -0.31
CA GLU A 64 17.82 6.90 0.17
C GLU A 64 16.53 6.24 -0.37
N ALA A 65 16.57 5.69 -1.60
CA ALA A 65 15.46 4.94 -2.18
C ALA A 65 15.22 3.59 -1.46
N VAL A 66 16.28 2.85 -1.12
CA VAL A 66 16.16 1.61 -0.33
C VAL A 66 15.58 1.89 1.05
N GLN A 67 16.09 2.91 1.75
CA GLN A 67 15.59 3.30 3.07
C GLN A 67 14.11 3.70 3.05
N MET A 68 13.67 4.40 2.01
CA MET A 68 12.26 4.74 1.86
C MET A 68 11.38 3.49 1.73
N VAL A 69 11.74 2.57 0.83
CA VAL A 69 10.98 1.33 0.63
C VAL A 69 11.00 0.47 1.91
N GLU A 70 12.13 0.42 2.61
CA GLU A 70 12.26 -0.25 3.91
C GLU A 70 11.26 0.31 4.93
N LYS A 71 11.17 1.64 5.07
CA LYS A 71 10.28 2.29 6.03
C LYS A 71 8.79 2.10 5.70
N LEU A 72 8.46 2.07 4.42
CA LEU A 72 7.13 1.69 3.97
C LEU A 72 6.80 0.23 4.32
N LEU A 73 7.74 -0.69 4.08
CA LEU A 73 7.54 -2.11 4.42
C LEU A 73 7.47 -2.33 5.94
N GLU A 74 8.24 -1.60 6.75
CA GLU A 74 8.12 -1.58 8.21
C GLU A 74 6.71 -1.14 8.63
N TYR A 75 6.22 -0.02 8.07
CA TYR A 75 4.87 0.46 8.33
C TYR A 75 3.81 -0.60 7.98
N PHE A 76 3.87 -1.17 6.77
CA PHE A 76 2.95 -2.20 6.35
C PHE A 76 3.04 -3.47 7.21
N ALA A 77 4.23 -3.81 7.72
CA ALA A 77 4.38 -4.91 8.67
C ALA A 77 3.66 -4.62 10.00
N THR A 78 3.69 -3.38 10.49
CA THR A 78 2.93 -3.00 11.71
C THR A 78 1.42 -3.05 11.51
N LYS A 79 0.95 -2.87 10.25
CA LYS A 79 -0.45 -2.90 9.83
C LYS A 79 -0.80 -4.14 9.01
N GLN A 80 -0.11 -5.26 9.26
CA GLN A 80 -0.17 -6.41 8.36
C GLN A 80 -1.59 -6.98 8.19
N ASP A 81 -2.41 -6.95 9.24
CA ASP A 81 -3.75 -7.51 9.24
C ASP A 81 -4.70 -6.65 8.40
N GLU A 82 -4.64 -5.35 8.59
CA GLU A 82 -5.30 -4.33 7.77
C GLU A 82 -4.88 -4.49 6.32
N CYS A 83 -3.56 -4.51 6.06
CA CYS A 83 -3.02 -4.59 4.71
C CYS A 83 -3.43 -5.89 4.00
N LYS A 84 -3.35 -7.04 4.66
CA LYS A 84 -3.83 -8.33 4.11
C LYS A 84 -5.33 -8.31 3.82
N THR A 85 -6.10 -7.61 4.64
CA THR A 85 -7.57 -7.52 4.51
C THR A 85 -7.98 -6.54 3.41
N LEU A 86 -7.25 -5.44 3.22
CA LEU A 86 -7.57 -4.40 2.24
C LEU A 86 -6.93 -4.67 0.88
N LEU A 87 -5.76 -5.32 0.83
CA LEU A 87 -5.05 -5.72 -0.39
C LEU A 87 -5.36 -7.18 -0.76
N GLN A 88 -6.61 -7.62 -0.59
CA GLN A 88 -7.01 -9.01 -0.84
C GLN A 88 -6.53 -9.54 -2.21
N LYS A 89 -6.32 -10.86 -2.25
CA LYS A 89 -5.67 -11.55 -3.37
C LYS A 89 -6.38 -11.37 -4.72
N ASP A 90 -7.70 -11.26 -4.73
CA ASP A 90 -8.53 -11.45 -5.93
C ASP A 90 -9.43 -10.25 -6.29
N GLY A 91 -9.11 -9.02 -5.88
CA GLY A 91 -9.96 -7.86 -6.17
C GLY A 91 -9.24 -6.52 -6.33
N ASP A 92 -9.73 -5.72 -7.27
CA ASP A 92 -9.47 -4.29 -7.40
C ASP A 92 -10.16 -3.53 -6.25
N SER A 93 -9.63 -3.61 -5.04
CA SER A 93 -10.14 -2.82 -3.91
C SER A 93 -9.90 -1.33 -4.13
N SER A 94 -10.75 -0.49 -3.53
CA SER A 94 -10.55 0.96 -3.44
C SER A 94 -9.17 1.28 -2.89
N PHE A 95 -8.76 0.58 -1.84
CA PHE A 95 -7.43 0.71 -1.25
C PHE A 95 -6.30 0.40 -2.24
N GLN A 96 -6.35 -0.72 -2.97
CA GLN A 96 -5.30 -1.07 -3.95
C GLN A 96 -5.17 0.01 -5.04
N LYS A 97 -6.28 0.58 -5.49
CA LYS A 97 -6.27 1.70 -6.45
C LYS A 97 -5.59 2.93 -5.87
N LYS A 98 -5.95 3.34 -4.65
CA LYS A 98 -5.30 4.47 -3.96
C LYS A 98 -3.79 4.25 -3.80
N VAL A 99 -3.37 3.04 -3.39
CA VAL A 99 -1.95 2.69 -3.25
C VAL A 99 -1.23 2.77 -4.59
N THR A 100 -1.84 2.21 -5.64
CA THR A 100 -1.30 2.23 -7.02
C THR A 100 -1.15 3.66 -7.52
N ASP A 101 -2.15 4.50 -7.32
CA ASP A 101 -2.15 5.89 -7.77
C ASP A 101 -1.07 6.73 -7.08
N VAL A 102 -0.89 6.55 -5.76
CA VAL A 102 0.17 7.25 -5.03
C VAL A 102 1.54 6.79 -5.49
N ALA A 103 1.76 5.48 -5.61
CA ALA A 103 3.04 4.92 -6.06
C ALA A 103 3.38 5.32 -7.51
N HIS A 104 2.38 5.33 -8.41
CA HIS A 104 2.55 5.76 -9.80
C HIS A 104 2.95 7.24 -9.88
N ARG A 105 2.22 8.13 -9.20
CA ARG A 105 2.56 9.56 -9.14
C ARG A 105 3.96 9.78 -8.59
N PHE A 106 4.33 9.01 -7.56
CA PHE A 106 5.65 9.10 -6.95
C PHE A 106 6.77 8.70 -7.92
N ILE A 107 6.64 7.57 -8.61
CA ILE A 107 7.64 7.08 -9.58
C ILE A 107 7.76 8.01 -10.78
N MET A 108 6.63 8.48 -11.32
CA MET A 108 6.63 9.38 -12.47
C MET A 108 7.36 10.68 -12.15
N LYS A 109 7.07 11.28 -10.99
CA LYS A 109 7.68 12.54 -10.55
C LYS A 109 9.18 12.41 -10.25
N ASN A 110 9.58 11.37 -9.50
CA ASN A 110 10.92 11.34 -8.91
C ASN A 110 11.92 10.52 -9.71
N TRP A 111 11.47 9.64 -10.60
CA TRP A 111 12.38 8.70 -11.27
C TRP A 111 12.39 8.83 -12.79
N MET A 112 11.21 8.92 -13.41
CA MET A 112 11.11 8.92 -14.87
C MET A 112 11.43 10.28 -15.48
N GLU A 113 11.04 11.37 -14.81
CA GLU A 113 11.44 12.74 -15.20
C GLU A 113 12.96 12.93 -15.14
N VAL A 114 13.64 12.28 -14.18
CA VAL A 114 15.11 12.36 -14.02
C VAL A 114 15.85 11.57 -15.10
N ASN A 115 15.30 10.43 -15.53
CA ASN A 115 15.94 9.55 -16.53
C ASN A 115 15.65 9.93 -17.99
N LEU A 116 14.93 11.05 -18.24
CA LEU A 116 14.64 11.59 -19.58
C LEU A 116 14.05 10.55 -20.56
N LEU A 117 13.26 9.60 -20.06
CA LEU A 117 12.64 8.57 -20.87
C LEU A 117 11.45 9.16 -21.67
N ASP A 118 11.17 8.57 -22.84
CA ASP A 118 9.95 8.91 -23.59
C ASP A 118 8.71 8.72 -22.70
N ARG A 119 7.74 9.62 -22.81
CA ARG A 119 6.56 9.63 -21.94
C ARG A 119 5.74 8.35 -22.09
N ASN A 120 5.60 7.80 -23.30
CA ASN A 120 4.81 6.59 -23.50
C ASN A 120 5.51 5.39 -22.86
N ILE A 121 6.82 5.29 -23.01
CA ILE A 121 7.62 4.23 -22.37
C ILE A 121 7.53 4.36 -20.85
N SER A 122 7.57 5.59 -20.33
CA SER A 122 7.49 5.86 -18.90
C SER A 122 6.21 5.36 -18.24
N GLU A 123 5.07 5.51 -18.93
CA GLU A 123 3.78 5.01 -18.43
C GLU A 123 3.77 3.47 -18.31
N TYR A 124 4.25 2.76 -19.33
CA TYR A 124 4.33 1.29 -19.29
C TYR A 124 5.28 0.80 -18.20
N LEU A 125 6.44 1.44 -18.06
CA LEU A 125 7.42 1.08 -17.03
C LEU A 125 6.89 1.37 -15.62
N SER A 126 6.29 2.54 -15.40
CA SER A 126 5.68 2.89 -14.12
C SER A 126 4.60 1.88 -13.73
N ALA A 127 3.69 1.54 -14.66
CA ALA A 127 2.67 0.53 -14.41
C ALA A 127 3.29 -0.83 -14.03
N PHE A 128 4.30 -1.29 -14.77
CA PHE A 128 4.98 -2.55 -14.46
C PHE A 128 5.66 -2.53 -13.08
N ILE A 129 6.39 -1.46 -12.77
CA ILE A 129 7.12 -1.32 -11.51
C ILE A 129 6.15 -1.27 -10.34
N VAL A 130 5.13 -0.40 -10.39
CA VAL A 130 4.16 -0.24 -9.30
C VAL A 130 3.41 -1.54 -9.05
N THR A 131 2.85 -2.15 -10.09
CA THR A 131 2.11 -3.41 -9.95
C THR A 131 3.01 -4.53 -9.46
N GLY A 132 4.24 -4.63 -9.98
CA GLY A 132 5.24 -5.60 -9.55
C GLY A 132 5.61 -5.45 -8.08
N SER A 133 5.92 -4.23 -7.63
CA SER A 133 6.25 -3.93 -6.24
C SER A 133 5.09 -4.22 -5.28
N ILE A 134 3.86 -3.84 -5.65
CA ILE A 134 2.67 -4.15 -4.85
C ILE A 134 2.49 -5.67 -4.75
N GLN A 135 2.66 -6.40 -5.86
CA GLN A 135 2.52 -7.85 -5.86
C GLN A 135 3.59 -8.54 -4.99
N MET A 136 4.84 -8.07 -5.08
CA MET A 136 5.95 -8.53 -4.24
C MET A 136 5.66 -8.31 -2.75
N MET A 137 5.20 -7.11 -2.38
CA MET A 137 4.78 -6.79 -1.01
C MET A 137 3.61 -7.66 -0.53
N LYS A 138 2.56 -7.84 -1.35
CA LYS A 138 1.43 -8.73 -1.04
C LYS A 138 1.93 -10.13 -0.73
N MET A 139 2.75 -10.70 -1.62
CA MET A 139 3.32 -12.04 -1.42
C MET A 139 4.14 -12.12 -0.13
N TRP A 140 4.97 -11.13 0.16
CA TRP A 140 5.75 -11.07 1.40
C TRP A 140 4.87 -11.05 2.65
N LEU A 141 3.81 -10.23 2.67
CA LEU A 141 2.84 -10.21 3.76
C LEU A 141 2.15 -11.58 3.93
N TYR A 142 1.65 -12.18 2.84
CA TYR A 142 0.96 -13.48 2.89
C TYR A 142 1.88 -14.66 3.24
N ASN A 143 3.17 -14.57 2.95
CA ASN A 143 4.17 -15.56 3.34
C ASN A 143 4.63 -15.41 4.80
N GLY A 144 3.99 -14.54 5.59
CA GLY A 144 4.32 -14.34 6.99
C GLY A 144 5.55 -13.46 7.20
N MET A 145 5.86 -12.58 6.24
CA MET A 145 7.03 -11.71 6.27
C MET A 145 8.33 -12.51 6.44
N ASP A 146 8.55 -13.47 5.52
CA ASP A 146 9.68 -14.42 5.50
C ASP A 146 11.06 -13.78 5.30
N LYS A 147 11.10 -12.46 5.12
CA LYS A 147 12.28 -11.59 4.98
C LYS A 147 12.08 -10.38 5.87
N SER A 148 13.16 -9.79 6.36
CA SER A 148 13.08 -8.47 6.99
C SER A 148 12.61 -7.40 5.99
N PRO A 149 12.00 -6.29 6.46
CA PRO A 149 11.63 -5.17 5.60
C PRO A 149 12.80 -4.67 4.75
N LYS A 150 14.02 -4.66 5.31
CA LYS A 150 15.25 -4.27 4.61
C LYS A 150 15.59 -5.22 3.47
N GLU A 151 15.66 -6.53 3.72
CA GLU A 151 15.95 -7.52 2.67
C GLU A 151 14.92 -7.45 1.54
N MET A 152 13.65 -7.23 1.88
CA MET A 152 12.58 -7.10 0.90
C MET A 152 12.67 -5.77 0.11
N ALA A 153 13.06 -4.67 0.77
CA ALA A 153 13.31 -3.38 0.13
C ALA A 153 14.50 -3.46 -0.85
N GLU A 154 15.59 -4.11 -0.44
CA GLU A 154 16.76 -4.35 -1.28
C GLU A 154 16.39 -5.21 -2.49
N LEU A 155 15.57 -6.26 -2.30
CA LEU A 155 15.08 -7.10 -3.39
C LEU A 155 14.28 -6.30 -4.43
N ILE A 156 13.33 -5.47 -3.97
CA ILE A 156 12.52 -4.63 -4.84
C ILE A 156 13.41 -3.64 -5.60
N ASN A 157 14.26 -2.88 -4.89
CA ASN A 157 15.11 -1.86 -5.52
C ASN A 157 16.11 -2.46 -6.50
N ASN A 158 16.78 -3.56 -6.14
CA ASN A 158 17.72 -4.23 -7.04
C ASN A 158 17.02 -4.75 -8.30
N PHE A 159 15.83 -5.33 -8.16
CA PHE A 159 15.06 -5.78 -9.32
C PHE A 159 14.71 -4.61 -10.24
N ILE A 160 14.28 -3.46 -9.69
CA ILE A 160 13.89 -2.35 -10.55
C ILE A 160 15.12 -1.67 -11.20
N ASN A 161 16.22 -1.50 -10.45
CA ASN A 161 17.42 -0.83 -10.97
C ASN A 161 18.25 -1.70 -11.92
N LYS A 162 18.31 -3.01 -11.68
CA LYS A 162 19.26 -3.94 -12.34
C LYS A 162 18.57 -5.13 -13.01
N GLY A 163 17.24 -5.21 -12.96
CA GLY A 163 16.48 -6.36 -13.46
C GLY A 163 16.88 -7.67 -12.77
N LEU A 164 16.79 -8.78 -13.50
CA LEU A 164 17.20 -10.10 -13.01
C LEU A 164 18.71 -10.23 -12.71
N PHE A 165 19.54 -9.35 -13.27
CA PHE A 165 20.98 -9.36 -12.99
C PHE A 165 21.31 -8.79 -11.60
N GLY A 166 20.40 -8.03 -10.99
CA GLY A 166 20.52 -7.54 -9.62
C GLY A 166 20.15 -8.56 -8.53
N LEU A 167 19.68 -9.75 -8.91
CA LEU A 167 19.23 -10.81 -7.99
C LEU A 167 20.31 -11.87 -7.72
N LYS A 168 21.53 -11.68 -8.23
CA LYS A 168 22.66 -12.61 -8.08
C LYS A 168 23.61 -12.19 -6.97
#